data_AF-A0A520R4N7-F1
#
_entry.id   AF-A0A520R4N7-F1
#
_cell.length_a   1.000
_cell.length_b   1.000
_cell.length_c   1.000
_cell.angle_alpha   90.00
_cell.angle_beta   90.00
_cell.angle_gamma   90.00
#
_symmetry.space_group_name_H-M   'P 1'
#
loop_
_entity.id
_entity.type
_entity.pdbx_description
1 polymer ?
#
loop_
_entity_poly.entity_id
_entity_poly.type
_entity_poly.pdbx_seq_one_letter_code
_entity_poly.pdbx_strand_id
1 'polypeptide(L)'
;MTRWLPGSLALLVLLAACDGEVVPAADADTSPLPDGAPAPGPDGAPAPMDAGTDGEVPPGAVGVTARLPDGRLGEPTTTFTLPAVDEGMGMYIPDLQDRFPEVDWETLDRLYIPAGHYPFIRLGNLPARDRDARPLVVTNLGGQVRVGGLGHHYLFVIEGGSGFVLSGRYDPVSRTGDAAFPGHRDNAYANTAGRYGFLIDDAHAESGRSGLGVGGGASDFELEFIEIRGVGFAGMLIKTDDDASATMRDVWIHDNYIHDTVSEGMYLGSTQSQPQHTLEGFDVSYNRVLRAGTESIQLGQLAGDNEVHHNVFGPSAIDWRDAFQRFQDGNLQVSIRSGVTRVHHNVFLGAAGSMVGLFGNDVPGDAHAAGDGVIVEDNYLGHFRSLAVYGIARDVEPLTFTIANNEIRGHHFDRDEVYTDATPPGHMIRQGNGATDFEVRGNRFDDGDRLCSPVPAECNGEATGFIGADNEMVSLPPIAFRDAGLPDDFDYLSLELWTDVASLGGDAPVTYPSGDVVMYEGAPYRCVADPCPAGAVPDVSPESWEPMEAFADDVRATGAHASLGLGDG
;
A
#
# COMPACT_ATOMS: atom_id res chain seq x y z
N MET A 1 25.77 -28.89 -3.39
CA MET A 1 26.20 -28.94 -4.81
C MET A 1 26.19 -27.51 -5.31
N THR A 2 27.33 -27.02 -5.76
CA THR A 2 27.56 -25.63 -6.21
C THR A 2 26.66 -25.23 -7.37
N ARG A 3 25.81 -24.21 -7.18
CA ARG A 3 25.11 -23.51 -8.27
C ARG A 3 25.75 -22.15 -8.50
N TRP A 4 25.90 -21.87 -9.79
CA TRP A 4 26.41 -20.65 -10.39
C TRP A 4 25.35 -19.55 -10.36
N LEU A 5 25.76 -18.33 -10.00
CA LEU A 5 25.03 -17.08 -10.23
C LEU A 5 25.23 -16.62 -11.68
N PRO A 6 24.17 -16.16 -12.37
CA PRO A 6 24.27 -14.98 -13.23
C PRO A 6 23.62 -13.80 -12.49
N GLY A 7 24.39 -12.73 -12.34
CA GLY A 7 23.96 -11.51 -11.68
C GLY A 7 22.84 -10.81 -12.44
N SER A 8 21.74 -10.57 -11.74
CA SER A 8 20.81 -9.49 -12.02
C SER A 8 21.22 -8.32 -11.13
N LEU A 9 21.54 -7.20 -11.75
CA LEU A 9 21.91 -5.95 -11.09
C LEU A 9 20.63 -5.41 -10.42
N ALA A 10 20.44 -5.70 -9.13
CA ALA A 10 19.42 -5.04 -8.33
C ALA A 10 19.80 -3.55 -8.23
N LEU A 11 18.91 -2.69 -8.73
CA LEU A 11 19.03 -1.25 -8.58
C LEU A 11 18.78 -0.93 -7.11
N LEU A 12 19.86 -0.65 -6.37
CA LEU A 12 19.84 -0.28 -4.97
C LEU A 12 19.16 1.09 -4.84
N VAL A 13 17.92 1.13 -4.37
CA VAL A 13 17.25 2.39 -4.00
C VAL A 13 17.83 2.83 -2.65
N LEU A 14 18.92 3.59 -2.69
CA LEU A 14 19.52 4.20 -1.50
C LEU A 14 18.61 5.30 -0.97
N LEU A 15 17.77 4.96 0.01
CA LEU A 15 17.10 5.95 0.85
C LEU A 15 18.02 6.32 2.02
N ALA A 16 18.34 7.61 2.10
CA ALA A 16 19.09 8.14 3.23
C ALA A 16 18.19 8.24 4.47
N ALA A 17 18.20 7.21 5.31
CA ALA A 17 17.76 7.31 6.69
C ALA A 17 18.88 6.86 7.64
N CYS A 18 19.28 7.80 8.49
CA CYS A 18 20.06 7.59 9.72
C CYS A 18 21.47 7.01 9.56
N ASP A 19 22.43 7.84 9.14
CA ASP A 19 23.65 8.10 9.93
C ASP A 19 24.48 9.22 9.29
N GLY A 20 25.07 10.08 10.12
CA GLY A 20 25.85 11.21 9.67
C GLY A 20 27.24 10.80 9.19
N GLU A 21 27.44 10.63 7.88
CA GLU A 21 28.74 10.85 7.22
C GLU A 21 28.57 11.13 5.72
N VAL A 22 29.26 12.15 5.23
CA VAL A 22 29.15 12.71 3.86
C VAL A 22 30.03 11.96 2.88
N VAL A 23 29.48 11.44 1.77
CA VAL A 23 30.24 10.90 0.62
C VAL A 23 29.50 11.24 -0.71
N PRO A 24 30.18 11.66 -1.80
CA PRO A 24 29.55 12.39 -2.90
C PRO A 24 28.89 11.51 -3.97
N ALA A 25 27.85 12.07 -4.60
CA ALA A 25 27.03 11.46 -5.66
C ALA A 25 27.79 11.24 -6.99
N ALA A 26 27.43 10.17 -7.69
CA ALA A 26 27.82 9.93 -9.08
C ALA A 26 26.55 9.70 -9.93
N ASP A 27 26.53 10.36 -11.09
CA ASP A 27 25.41 10.52 -12.02
C ASP A 27 24.80 9.20 -12.56
N ALA A 28 23.47 9.18 -12.70
CA ALA A 28 22.74 8.15 -13.45
C ALA A 28 22.57 8.59 -14.92
N ASP A 29 22.98 7.70 -15.82
CA ASP A 29 23.14 7.94 -17.27
C ASP A 29 21.82 7.79 -18.03
N THR A 30 21.62 8.68 -19.00
CA THR A 30 20.45 8.75 -19.89
C THR A 30 20.84 8.19 -21.26
N SER A 31 20.53 6.93 -21.58
CA SER A 31 20.62 6.41 -22.97
C SER A 31 19.91 5.06 -23.20
N PRO A 32 19.49 4.78 -24.46
CA PRO A 32 18.43 3.83 -24.79
C PRO A 32 18.90 2.37 -24.88
N LEU A 33 18.02 1.44 -24.50
CA LEU A 33 18.32 0.00 -24.45
C LEU A 33 18.32 -0.66 -25.85
N PRO A 34 19.25 -1.60 -26.11
CA PRO A 34 19.37 -2.29 -27.40
C PRO A 34 18.41 -3.46 -27.53
N ASP A 35 17.92 -3.67 -28.76
CA ASP A 35 17.11 -4.81 -29.18
C ASP A 35 17.85 -6.15 -29.04
N GLY A 36 17.11 -7.16 -28.55
CA GLY A 36 17.33 -8.56 -28.89
C GLY A 36 17.91 -9.45 -27.79
N ALA A 37 17.04 -10.18 -27.08
CA ALA A 37 17.40 -11.40 -26.35
C ALA A 37 16.33 -12.50 -26.62
N PRO A 38 16.73 -13.78 -26.67
CA PRO A 38 15.95 -14.85 -27.29
C PRO A 38 14.85 -15.42 -26.37
N ALA A 39 13.79 -15.93 -26.99
CA ALA A 39 12.65 -16.57 -26.35
C ALA A 39 13.05 -17.81 -25.50
N PRO A 40 12.44 -18.03 -24.31
CA PRO A 40 12.59 -19.27 -23.57
C PRO A 40 11.81 -20.41 -24.24
N GLY A 41 12.41 -21.61 -24.25
CA GLY A 41 11.80 -22.82 -24.79
C GLY A 41 10.69 -23.39 -23.90
N PRO A 42 9.85 -24.29 -24.45
CA PRO A 42 8.75 -24.90 -23.74
C PRO A 42 9.31 -26.01 -22.85
N ASP A 43 9.03 -25.97 -21.55
CA ASP A 43 8.75 -27.16 -20.72
C ASP A 43 8.74 -26.74 -19.24
N GLY A 44 7.53 -26.58 -18.73
CA GLY A 44 7.21 -26.24 -17.34
C GLY A 44 5.71 -26.03 -17.26
N ALA A 45 4.94 -27.12 -17.36
CA ALA A 45 3.49 -27.04 -17.25
C ALA A 45 3.14 -26.43 -15.88
N PRO A 46 2.40 -25.30 -15.82
CA PRO A 46 1.98 -24.72 -14.56
C PRO A 46 1.04 -25.69 -13.84
N ALA A 47 1.17 -25.74 -12.52
CA ALA A 47 0.19 -26.40 -11.66
C ALA A 47 -1.20 -25.80 -11.91
N PRO A 48 -2.29 -26.58 -11.84
CA PRO A 48 -3.63 -26.07 -12.04
C PRO A 48 -3.97 -25.12 -10.90
N MET A 49 -3.90 -23.81 -11.17
CA MET A 49 -4.48 -22.80 -10.30
C MET A 49 -6.01 -22.88 -10.39
N ASP A 50 -6.62 -22.85 -9.21
CA ASP A 50 -8.05 -23.02 -8.98
C ASP A 50 -8.85 -22.05 -9.86
N ALA A 51 -9.56 -22.60 -10.84
CA ALA A 51 -10.62 -21.86 -11.51
C ALA A 51 -11.71 -21.68 -10.47
N GLY A 52 -11.75 -20.48 -9.87
CA GLY A 52 -12.70 -20.11 -8.83
C GLY A 52 -14.06 -20.74 -9.11
N THR A 53 -14.44 -21.69 -8.26
CA THR A 53 -15.70 -22.42 -8.39
C THR A 53 -16.85 -21.41 -8.45
N ASP A 54 -17.89 -21.74 -9.24
CA ASP A 54 -19.19 -21.05 -9.36
C ASP A 54 -19.95 -20.97 -8.00
N GLY A 55 -19.32 -20.43 -6.97
CA GLY A 55 -19.91 -20.20 -5.67
C GLY A 55 -20.94 -19.08 -5.80
N GLU A 56 -22.20 -19.38 -5.48
CA GLU A 56 -23.25 -18.38 -5.29
C GLU A 56 -22.69 -17.19 -4.52
N VAL A 57 -22.76 -16.01 -5.13
CA VAL A 57 -22.48 -14.74 -4.47
C VAL A 57 -23.44 -14.65 -3.29
N PRO A 58 -22.96 -14.63 -2.03
CA PRO A 58 -23.82 -14.34 -0.91
C PRO A 58 -24.49 -13.00 -1.20
N PRO A 59 -25.83 -12.89 -1.12
CA PRO A 59 -26.47 -11.59 -1.28
C PRO A 59 -25.83 -10.62 -0.30
N GLY A 60 -25.45 -9.42 -0.78
CA GLY A 60 -24.99 -8.33 0.08
C GLY A 60 -25.95 -8.16 1.25
N ALA A 61 -25.42 -7.72 2.40
CA ALA A 61 -26.21 -7.60 3.62
C ALA A 61 -27.52 -6.84 3.34
N VAL A 62 -28.65 -7.55 3.44
CA VAL A 62 -29.97 -7.01 3.10
C VAL A 62 -30.24 -5.80 3.99
N GLY A 63 -30.27 -4.61 3.40
CA GLY A 63 -30.61 -3.36 4.09
C GLY A 63 -29.48 -2.37 4.33
N VAL A 64 -28.26 -2.62 3.81
CA VAL A 64 -27.17 -1.63 3.84
C VAL A 64 -27.08 -0.91 2.49
N THR A 65 -27.06 0.43 2.51
CA THR A 65 -26.89 1.24 1.29
C THR A 65 -25.44 1.11 0.82
N ALA A 66 -25.23 0.76 -0.45
CA ALA A 66 -23.90 0.77 -1.05
C ALA A 66 -23.25 2.17 -0.89
N ARG A 67 -21.97 2.23 -0.51
CA ARG A 67 -21.23 3.49 -0.35
C ARG A 67 -21.27 4.34 -1.63
N LEU A 68 -21.06 3.68 -2.77
CA LEU A 68 -21.14 4.30 -4.09
C LEU A 68 -22.47 3.95 -4.76
N PRO A 69 -23.28 4.94 -5.17
CA PRO A 69 -24.54 4.67 -5.86
C PRO A 69 -24.30 4.19 -7.29
N ASP A 70 -25.21 3.36 -7.82
CA ASP A 70 -25.23 3.04 -9.25
C ASP A 70 -25.48 4.31 -10.07
N GLY A 71 -24.82 4.41 -11.22
CA GLY A 71 -24.97 5.52 -12.16
C GLY A 71 -24.16 6.77 -11.83
N ARG A 72 -23.26 6.74 -10.83
CA ARG A 72 -22.44 7.90 -10.44
C ARG A 72 -21.61 8.48 -11.59
N LEU A 73 -21.22 7.63 -12.55
CA LEU A 73 -20.44 8.00 -13.73
C LEU A 73 -21.33 8.27 -14.97
N GLY A 74 -22.65 8.38 -14.78
CA GLY A 74 -23.64 8.57 -15.85
C GLY A 74 -23.80 7.37 -16.78
N GLU A 75 -24.88 7.35 -17.57
CA GLU A 75 -25.05 6.35 -18.66
C GLU A 75 -24.21 6.77 -19.87
N PRO A 76 -23.35 5.90 -20.43
CA PRO A 76 -22.45 6.29 -21.50
C PRO A 76 -23.18 6.42 -22.84
N THR A 77 -22.85 7.48 -23.59
CA THR A 77 -23.38 7.74 -24.93
C THR A 77 -22.42 7.34 -26.04
N THR A 78 -21.12 7.35 -25.75
CA THR A 78 -20.04 6.98 -26.65
C THR A 78 -19.08 6.02 -25.98
N THR A 79 -18.69 4.97 -26.69
CA THR A 79 -17.87 3.90 -26.13
C THR A 79 -16.90 3.39 -27.16
N PHE A 80 -15.72 2.95 -26.71
CA PHE A 80 -14.71 2.32 -27.55
C PHE A 80 -14.16 1.12 -26.79
N THR A 81 -13.98 0.00 -27.49
CA THR A 81 -13.38 -1.21 -26.91
C THR A 81 -12.03 -1.41 -27.56
N LEU A 82 -10.98 -1.50 -26.74
CA LEU A 82 -9.65 -1.81 -27.24
C LEU A 82 -9.68 -3.17 -27.95
N PRO A 83 -8.93 -3.33 -29.05
CA PRO A 83 -8.81 -4.63 -29.71
C PRO A 83 -8.30 -5.67 -28.71
N ALA A 84 -8.95 -6.83 -28.66
CA ALA A 84 -8.42 -7.96 -27.92
C ALA A 84 -7.06 -8.36 -28.50
N VAL A 85 -6.16 -8.77 -27.61
CA VAL A 85 -4.87 -9.35 -27.98
C VAL A 85 -4.98 -10.88 -27.94
N ASP A 86 -4.11 -11.56 -28.69
CA ASP A 86 -4.02 -13.02 -28.61
C ASP A 86 -3.62 -13.45 -27.19
N GLU A 87 -4.05 -14.65 -26.77
CA GLU A 87 -3.74 -15.20 -25.45
C GLU A 87 -2.22 -15.23 -25.21
N GLY A 88 -1.79 -14.75 -24.04
CA GLY A 88 -0.37 -14.65 -23.69
C GLY A 88 0.38 -13.45 -24.30
N MET A 89 -0.28 -12.61 -25.11
CA MET A 89 0.29 -11.36 -25.61
C MET A 89 -0.12 -10.18 -24.71
N GLY A 90 0.80 -9.26 -24.46
CA GLY A 90 0.51 -8.04 -23.69
C GLY A 90 -0.09 -6.94 -24.55
N MET A 91 -0.74 -5.99 -23.89
CA MET A 91 -1.26 -4.79 -24.53
C MET A 91 -0.23 -3.66 -24.41
N TYR A 92 0.33 -3.22 -25.53
CA TYR A 92 1.31 -2.12 -25.59
C TYR A 92 0.77 -0.99 -26.47
N ILE A 93 0.24 0.06 -25.85
CA ILE A 93 -0.32 1.22 -26.54
C ILE A 93 0.23 2.49 -25.89
N PRO A 94 1.48 2.88 -26.20
CA PRO A 94 2.13 4.04 -25.58
C PRO A 94 1.53 5.38 -26.04
N ASP A 95 0.75 5.36 -27.11
CA ASP A 95 -0.01 6.51 -27.58
C ASP A 95 -1.41 6.05 -28.03
N LEU A 96 -2.40 6.15 -27.14
CA LEU A 96 -3.78 5.76 -27.42
C LEU A 96 -4.41 6.62 -28.52
N GLN A 97 -4.14 7.93 -28.50
CA GLN A 97 -4.76 8.89 -29.40
C GLN A 97 -4.25 8.75 -30.83
N ASP A 98 -2.94 8.58 -31.01
CA ASP A 98 -2.35 8.32 -32.34
C ASP A 98 -2.71 6.92 -32.87
N ARG A 99 -2.81 5.93 -31.97
CA ARG A 99 -3.15 4.56 -32.37
C ARG A 99 -4.57 4.42 -32.91
N PHE A 100 -5.51 5.18 -32.36
CA PHE A 100 -6.93 5.15 -32.75
C PHE A 100 -7.42 6.57 -33.10
N PRO A 101 -6.97 7.13 -34.23
CA PRO A 101 -7.31 8.50 -34.63
C PRO A 101 -8.79 8.66 -35.04
N GLU A 102 -9.51 7.56 -35.24
CA GLU A 102 -10.95 7.53 -35.50
C GLU A 102 -11.80 7.75 -34.25
N VAL A 103 -11.22 7.62 -33.06
CA VAL A 103 -11.91 7.81 -31.79
C VAL A 103 -11.88 9.28 -31.42
N ASP A 104 -13.05 9.83 -31.11
CA ASP A 104 -13.16 11.17 -30.55
C ASP A 104 -12.88 11.12 -29.04
N TRP A 105 -11.61 11.24 -28.66
CA TRP A 105 -11.13 11.14 -27.27
C TRP A 105 -11.65 12.26 -26.37
N GLU A 106 -12.03 13.41 -26.95
CA GLU A 106 -12.65 14.52 -26.23
C GLU A 106 -14.09 14.21 -25.83
N THR A 107 -14.74 13.29 -26.56
CA THR A 107 -16.13 12.91 -26.29
C THR A 107 -16.32 11.47 -25.86
N LEU A 108 -15.30 10.62 -25.84
CA LEU A 108 -15.43 9.23 -25.41
C LEU A 108 -15.85 9.12 -23.93
N ASP A 109 -16.95 8.42 -23.63
CA ASP A 109 -17.39 8.22 -22.23
C ASP A 109 -16.76 6.97 -21.60
N ARG A 110 -16.61 5.89 -22.38
CA ARG A 110 -16.05 4.61 -21.92
C ARG A 110 -14.96 4.09 -22.83
N LEU A 111 -13.81 3.79 -22.23
CA LEU A 111 -12.77 2.95 -22.82
C LEU A 111 -12.83 1.57 -22.16
N TYR A 112 -13.21 0.57 -22.94
CA TYR A 112 -13.29 -0.82 -22.47
C TYR A 112 -12.00 -1.59 -22.76
N ILE A 113 -11.48 -2.25 -21.73
CA ILE A 113 -10.44 -3.27 -21.84
C ILE A 113 -11.14 -4.64 -21.87
N PRO A 114 -11.01 -5.45 -22.95
CA PRO A 114 -11.62 -6.78 -22.99
C PRO A 114 -11.10 -7.68 -21.86
N ALA A 115 -11.99 -8.48 -21.28
CA ALA A 115 -11.59 -9.53 -20.35
C ALA A 115 -10.55 -10.48 -20.95
N GLY A 116 -9.65 -10.99 -20.10
CA GLY A 116 -8.55 -11.83 -20.52
C GLY A 116 -7.41 -11.84 -19.50
N HIS A 117 -6.41 -12.68 -19.73
CA HIS A 117 -5.18 -12.76 -18.93
C HIS A 117 -4.01 -12.20 -19.75
N TYR A 118 -3.52 -11.04 -19.33
CA TYR A 118 -2.48 -10.28 -20.00
C TYR A 118 -1.16 -10.42 -19.24
N PRO A 119 -0.02 -10.64 -19.90
CA PRO A 119 1.28 -10.55 -19.24
C PRO A 119 1.56 -9.13 -18.75
N PHE A 120 1.07 -8.13 -19.48
CA PHE A 120 1.14 -6.73 -19.13
C PHE A 120 0.10 -5.90 -19.91
N ILE A 121 -0.20 -4.70 -19.40
CA ILE A 121 -0.96 -3.66 -20.08
C ILE A 121 -0.20 -2.33 -19.91
N ARG A 122 0.06 -1.62 -21.02
CA ARG A 122 0.55 -0.24 -21.00
C ARG A 122 -0.34 0.64 -21.86
N LEU A 123 -0.91 1.66 -21.26
CA LEU A 123 -1.73 2.68 -21.90
C LEU A 123 -1.07 4.04 -21.70
N GLY A 124 -0.64 4.69 -22.78
CA GLY A 124 -0.02 6.00 -22.73
C GLY A 124 -0.79 7.05 -23.53
N ASN A 125 -0.50 8.32 -23.25
CA ASN A 125 -1.11 9.48 -23.89
C ASN A 125 -2.64 9.50 -23.78
N LEU A 126 -3.17 9.24 -22.58
CA LEU A 126 -4.60 9.47 -22.33
C LEU A 126 -4.94 10.95 -22.57
N PRO A 127 -6.19 11.28 -22.99
CA PRO A 127 -6.59 12.66 -23.19
C PRO A 127 -6.55 13.45 -21.89
N ALA A 128 -6.37 14.77 -22.01
CA ALA A 128 -6.51 15.70 -20.89
C ALA A 128 -7.95 16.21 -20.82
N ARG A 129 -8.66 15.87 -19.74
CA ARG A 129 -10.08 16.21 -19.54
C ARG A 129 -10.29 16.84 -18.17
N ASP A 130 -11.46 17.45 -18.02
CA ASP A 130 -12.01 17.87 -16.74
C ASP A 130 -12.73 16.67 -16.09
N ARG A 131 -12.19 16.19 -14.96
CA ARG A 131 -12.68 15.03 -14.22
C ARG A 131 -14.13 15.19 -13.78
N ASP A 132 -14.51 16.39 -13.34
CA ASP A 132 -15.80 16.63 -12.69
C ASP A 132 -16.90 16.95 -13.72
N ALA A 133 -16.51 17.47 -14.89
CA ALA A 133 -17.44 17.71 -15.98
C ALA A 133 -17.79 16.43 -16.75
N ARG A 134 -16.77 15.66 -17.17
CA ARG A 134 -16.93 14.47 -18.01
C ARG A 134 -15.65 13.63 -18.08
N PRO A 135 -15.41 12.73 -17.11
CA PRO A 135 -14.18 11.96 -17.09
C PRO A 135 -14.17 10.90 -18.20
N LEU A 136 -12.99 10.52 -18.69
CA LEU A 136 -12.83 9.26 -19.43
C LEU A 136 -12.84 8.10 -18.44
N VAL A 137 -13.81 7.21 -18.53
CA VAL A 137 -13.85 6.02 -17.67
C VAL A 137 -13.24 4.83 -18.39
N VAL A 138 -12.16 4.29 -17.84
CA VAL A 138 -11.47 3.08 -18.28
C VAL A 138 -11.95 1.90 -17.42
N THR A 139 -12.51 0.87 -18.04
CA THR A 139 -13.12 -0.26 -17.31
C THR A 139 -13.02 -1.58 -18.07
N ASN A 140 -13.15 -2.70 -17.39
CA ASN A 140 -13.18 -4.03 -18.00
C ASN A 140 -14.51 -4.31 -18.73
N LEU A 141 -14.48 -5.19 -19.73
CA LEU A 141 -15.68 -5.62 -20.47
C LEU A 141 -15.67 -7.13 -20.72
N GLY A 142 -16.79 -7.78 -20.37
CA GLY A 142 -17.05 -9.20 -20.67
C GLY A 142 -16.38 -10.19 -19.70
N GLY A 143 -16.06 -9.75 -18.49
CA GLY A 143 -15.39 -10.54 -17.45
C GLY A 143 -14.24 -9.77 -16.79
N GLN A 144 -13.37 -10.49 -16.08
CA GLN A 144 -12.20 -9.93 -15.41
C GLN A 144 -11.04 -9.67 -16.38
N VAL A 145 -10.33 -8.57 -16.16
CA VAL A 145 -9.01 -8.31 -16.74
C VAL A 145 -7.96 -8.70 -15.70
N ARG A 146 -7.24 -9.80 -15.98
CA ARG A 146 -6.13 -10.27 -15.15
C ARG A 146 -4.81 -9.82 -15.77
N VAL A 147 -3.89 -9.26 -14.97
CA VAL A 147 -2.58 -8.79 -15.45
C VAL A 147 -1.45 -9.38 -14.60
N GLY A 148 -0.45 -10.00 -15.22
CA GLY A 148 0.76 -10.52 -14.55
C GLY A 148 0.86 -12.05 -14.50
N GLY A 149 1.89 -12.58 -13.83
CA GLY A 149 2.09 -14.02 -13.65
C GLY A 149 2.58 -14.74 -14.90
N LEU A 150 3.05 -13.96 -15.89
CA LEU A 150 3.49 -14.44 -17.22
C LEU A 150 4.89 -13.91 -17.57
N GLY A 151 5.68 -13.51 -16.57
CA GLY A 151 7.12 -13.22 -16.71
C GLY A 151 7.47 -11.89 -17.37
N HIS A 152 6.57 -10.91 -17.38
CA HIS A 152 6.88 -9.57 -17.88
C HIS A 152 7.51 -8.67 -16.79
N HIS A 153 8.23 -7.62 -17.17
CA HIS A 153 9.01 -6.77 -16.24
C HIS A 153 8.22 -5.59 -15.64
N TYR A 154 7.00 -5.36 -16.11
CA TYR A 154 5.99 -4.47 -15.51
C TYR A 154 4.62 -5.09 -15.77
N LEU A 155 3.61 -4.74 -14.96
CA LEU A 155 2.27 -5.34 -15.02
C LEU A 155 1.27 -4.40 -15.70
N PHE A 156 0.63 -3.49 -14.97
CA PHE A 156 -0.32 -2.54 -15.54
C PHE A 156 0.20 -1.11 -15.38
N VAL A 157 0.42 -0.39 -16.48
CA VAL A 157 0.95 0.98 -16.50
C VAL A 157 0.01 1.92 -17.26
N ILE A 158 -0.30 3.06 -16.66
CA ILE A 158 -0.97 4.21 -17.29
C ILE A 158 -0.01 5.41 -17.27
N GLU A 159 0.18 6.04 -18.43
CA GLU A 159 1.08 7.19 -18.58
C GLU A 159 0.36 8.40 -19.19
N GLY A 160 0.44 9.53 -18.50
CA GLY A 160 -0.10 10.81 -18.92
C GLY A 160 -1.64 10.89 -18.89
N GLY A 161 -2.14 12.04 -19.33
CA GLY A 161 -3.57 12.36 -19.36
C GLY A 161 -4.10 12.96 -18.05
N SER A 162 -5.32 13.48 -18.11
CA SER A 162 -6.01 14.00 -16.93
C SER A 162 -7.52 13.79 -17.02
N GLY A 163 -8.21 13.78 -15.90
CA GLY A 163 -9.67 13.64 -15.89
C GLY A 163 -10.14 12.25 -16.30
N PHE A 164 -9.55 11.20 -15.72
CA PHE A 164 -9.95 9.82 -15.99
C PHE A 164 -10.28 9.05 -14.71
N VAL A 165 -11.09 8.00 -14.84
CA VAL A 165 -11.40 7.04 -13.79
C VAL A 165 -10.99 5.66 -14.27
N LEU A 166 -10.13 4.95 -13.54
CA LEU A 166 -9.90 3.52 -13.74
C LEU A 166 -10.77 2.76 -12.72
N SER A 167 -11.78 2.05 -13.22
CA SER A 167 -12.76 1.37 -12.36
C SER A 167 -12.98 -0.08 -12.76
N GLY A 168 -12.76 -0.99 -11.80
CA GLY A 168 -13.19 -2.39 -11.90
C GLY A 168 -14.58 -2.64 -11.31
N ARG A 169 -15.30 -1.59 -10.88
CA ARG A 169 -16.60 -1.70 -10.21
C ARG A 169 -17.68 -2.08 -11.21
N TYR A 170 -18.47 -3.10 -10.89
CA TYR A 170 -19.71 -3.37 -11.61
C TYR A 170 -20.77 -2.32 -11.32
N ASP A 171 -21.18 -1.57 -12.34
CA ASP A 171 -22.27 -0.60 -12.27
C ASP A 171 -23.15 -0.75 -13.53
N PRO A 172 -24.37 -1.29 -13.39
CA PRO A 172 -25.23 -1.55 -14.55
C PRO A 172 -25.74 -0.27 -15.24
N VAL A 173 -25.82 0.85 -14.51
CA VAL A 173 -26.28 2.13 -15.08
C VAL A 173 -25.12 2.82 -15.79
N SER A 174 -23.94 2.85 -15.15
CA SER A 174 -22.73 3.41 -15.75
C SER A 174 -22.05 2.50 -16.77
N ARG A 175 -22.52 1.26 -16.89
CA ARG A 175 -22.01 0.19 -17.77
C ARG A 175 -20.51 -0.04 -17.57
N THR A 176 -20.08 -0.14 -16.32
CA THR A 176 -18.71 -0.49 -15.94
C THR A 176 -18.68 -1.88 -15.32
N GLY A 177 -17.51 -2.53 -15.36
CA GLY A 177 -17.29 -3.83 -14.74
C GLY A 177 -18.14 -4.97 -15.31
N ASP A 178 -18.17 -6.07 -14.57
CA ASP A 178 -18.94 -7.26 -14.90
C ASP A 178 -19.61 -7.82 -13.64
N ALA A 179 -20.87 -8.27 -13.76
CA ALA A 179 -21.67 -8.75 -12.63
C ALA A 179 -21.08 -10.00 -11.95
N ALA A 180 -20.28 -10.80 -12.67
CA ALA A 180 -19.58 -11.95 -12.11
C ALA A 180 -18.37 -11.56 -11.24
N PHE A 181 -17.88 -10.32 -11.38
CA PHE A 181 -16.74 -9.79 -10.66
C PHE A 181 -17.12 -8.48 -9.91
N PRO A 182 -18.02 -8.56 -8.90
CA PRO A 182 -18.54 -7.39 -8.21
C PRO A 182 -17.56 -6.77 -7.19
N GLY A 183 -16.42 -7.41 -6.91
CA GLY A 183 -15.55 -7.06 -5.79
C GLY A 183 -16.31 -7.04 -4.47
N HIS A 184 -16.18 -5.96 -3.72
CA HIS A 184 -16.88 -5.73 -2.44
C HIS A 184 -18.13 -4.83 -2.58
N ARG A 185 -18.69 -4.72 -3.79
CA ARG A 185 -19.92 -3.96 -4.04
C ARG A 185 -21.02 -4.39 -3.06
N ASP A 186 -21.90 -3.45 -2.71
CA ASP A 186 -22.95 -3.65 -1.72
C ASP A 186 -22.40 -4.02 -0.33
N ASN A 187 -21.19 -3.53 -0.04
CA ASN A 187 -20.46 -3.69 1.22
C ASN A 187 -20.22 -5.16 1.60
N ALA A 188 -20.01 -6.00 0.58
CA ALA A 188 -19.76 -7.43 0.70
C ALA A 188 -18.24 -7.70 0.72
N TYR A 189 -17.56 -7.35 1.81
CA TYR A 189 -16.08 -7.42 1.89
C TYR A 189 -15.51 -8.83 2.05
N ALA A 190 -16.24 -9.72 2.74
CA ALA A 190 -15.76 -11.07 3.04
C ALA A 190 -15.54 -11.91 1.77
N ASN A 191 -14.40 -12.60 1.69
CA ASN A 191 -14.06 -13.56 0.63
C ASN A 191 -14.13 -12.97 -0.79
N THR A 192 -13.60 -11.75 -0.95
CA THR A 192 -13.64 -10.98 -2.21
C THR A 192 -12.39 -11.09 -3.08
N ALA A 193 -11.34 -11.76 -2.61
CA ALA A 193 -10.16 -12.05 -3.42
C ALA A 193 -10.54 -12.79 -4.72
N GLY A 194 -9.97 -12.36 -5.83
CA GLY A 194 -10.26 -12.80 -7.19
C GLY A 194 -11.58 -12.29 -7.78
N ARG A 195 -12.35 -11.46 -7.07
CA ARG A 195 -13.71 -11.06 -7.51
C ARG A 195 -13.78 -9.65 -8.08
N TYR A 196 -12.67 -8.94 -8.26
CA TYR A 196 -12.66 -7.58 -8.79
C TYR A 196 -12.56 -7.58 -10.34
N GLY A 197 -13.09 -6.54 -10.99
CA GLY A 197 -13.05 -6.41 -12.45
C GLY A 197 -11.63 -6.32 -13.02
N PHE A 198 -10.70 -5.75 -12.25
CA PHE A 198 -9.26 -5.79 -12.49
C PHE A 198 -8.58 -6.58 -11.37
N LEU A 199 -7.80 -7.60 -11.76
CA LEU A 199 -6.91 -8.35 -10.88
C LEU A 199 -5.48 -8.24 -11.41
N ILE A 200 -4.61 -7.59 -10.65
CA ILE A 200 -3.17 -7.52 -10.95
C ILE A 200 -2.47 -8.51 -10.01
N ASP A 201 -1.92 -9.57 -10.58
CA ASP A 201 -1.41 -10.73 -9.85
C ASP A 201 -0.16 -11.28 -10.54
N ASP A 202 1.00 -11.16 -9.88
CA ASP A 202 2.26 -11.66 -10.42
C ASP A 202 2.68 -13.04 -9.93
N ALA A 203 1.71 -13.80 -9.38
CA ALA A 203 1.93 -15.16 -8.90
C ALA A 203 3.11 -15.28 -7.92
N HIS A 204 3.17 -14.35 -6.96
CA HIS A 204 4.15 -14.30 -5.88
C HIS A 204 5.58 -14.09 -6.36
N ALA A 205 5.78 -13.16 -7.29
CA ALA A 205 7.11 -12.81 -7.76
C ALA A 205 8.01 -12.36 -6.60
N GLU A 206 9.17 -13.01 -6.45
CA GLU A 206 10.08 -12.80 -5.31
C GLU A 206 10.66 -11.38 -5.22
N SER A 207 10.71 -10.60 -6.33
CA SER A 207 11.15 -9.19 -6.25
C SER A 207 10.85 -8.34 -7.50
N GLY A 208 10.76 -7.04 -7.29
CA GLY A 208 11.11 -6.00 -8.27
C GLY A 208 10.00 -5.55 -9.23
N ARG A 209 8.79 -6.11 -9.13
CA ARG A 209 7.67 -5.75 -10.02
C ARG A 209 6.53 -5.13 -9.24
N SER A 210 6.15 -3.92 -9.63
CA SER A 210 4.97 -3.25 -9.10
C SER A 210 3.70 -3.63 -9.85
N GLY A 211 2.57 -3.57 -9.16
CA GLY A 211 1.24 -3.87 -9.70
C GLY A 211 0.75 -2.83 -10.70
N LEU A 212 0.15 -1.76 -10.17
CA LEU A 212 -0.36 -0.65 -10.96
C LEU A 212 0.60 0.53 -10.93
N GLY A 213 1.12 0.91 -12.09
CA GLY A 213 1.88 2.13 -12.29
C GLY A 213 1.02 3.26 -12.86
N VAL A 214 1.05 4.45 -12.26
CA VAL A 214 0.49 5.66 -12.87
C VAL A 214 1.55 6.77 -12.85
N GLY A 215 1.86 7.33 -14.01
CA GLY A 215 2.93 8.32 -14.13
C GLY A 215 2.87 9.13 -15.41
N GLY A 216 4.01 9.62 -15.87
CA GLY A 216 4.12 10.39 -17.12
C GLY A 216 3.36 11.71 -17.10
N GLY A 217 3.28 12.38 -15.95
CA GLY A 217 2.56 13.64 -15.78
C GLY A 217 1.03 13.49 -15.68
N ALA A 218 0.53 12.30 -15.39
CA ALA A 218 -0.89 12.08 -15.12
C ALA A 218 -1.38 12.89 -13.90
N SER A 219 -2.62 13.36 -13.95
CA SER A 219 -3.24 14.18 -12.89
C SER A 219 -4.77 14.06 -12.94
N ASP A 220 -5.48 14.55 -11.93
CA ASP A 220 -6.95 14.67 -11.91
C ASP A 220 -7.65 13.32 -12.18
N PHE A 221 -7.24 12.25 -11.48
CA PHE A 221 -7.72 10.90 -11.75
C PHE A 221 -8.26 10.17 -10.52
N GLU A 222 -9.08 9.15 -10.76
CA GLU A 222 -9.67 8.30 -9.74
C GLU A 222 -9.34 6.82 -10.01
N LEU A 223 -8.97 6.08 -8.97
CA LEU A 223 -8.68 4.63 -9.03
C LEU A 223 -9.58 3.89 -8.03
N GLU A 224 -10.48 3.04 -8.54
CA GLU A 224 -11.42 2.29 -7.71
C GLU A 224 -11.63 0.82 -8.12
N PHE A 225 -11.95 -0.01 -7.12
CA PHE A 225 -12.31 -1.42 -7.33
C PHE A 225 -11.24 -2.19 -8.12
N ILE A 226 -9.98 -2.03 -7.72
CA ILE A 226 -8.84 -2.78 -8.26
C ILE A 226 -8.32 -3.73 -7.18
N GLU A 227 -8.12 -4.99 -7.55
CA GLU A 227 -7.40 -5.96 -6.73
C GLU A 227 -5.96 -6.08 -7.19
N ILE A 228 -5.01 -6.01 -6.26
CA ILE A 228 -3.58 -6.19 -6.52
C ILE A 228 -3.04 -7.17 -5.49
N ARG A 229 -2.35 -8.23 -5.95
CA ARG A 229 -1.77 -9.21 -5.04
C ARG A 229 -0.53 -9.91 -5.56
N GLY A 230 0.24 -10.51 -4.65
CA GLY A 230 1.35 -11.39 -5.01
C GLY A 230 2.41 -10.71 -5.89
N VAL A 231 2.59 -9.40 -5.74
CA VAL A 231 3.57 -8.62 -6.50
C VAL A 231 4.87 -8.46 -5.71
N GLY A 232 5.99 -8.42 -6.42
CA GLY A 232 7.33 -8.44 -5.83
C GLY A 232 7.89 -7.11 -5.36
N PHE A 233 7.17 -6.00 -5.56
CA PHE A 233 7.51 -4.69 -4.99
C PHE A 233 6.21 -3.99 -4.53
N ALA A 234 6.00 -2.73 -4.91
CA ALA A 234 4.81 -1.99 -4.54
C ALA A 234 3.53 -2.47 -5.25
N GLY A 235 2.42 -2.64 -4.51
CA GLY A 235 1.09 -2.86 -5.11
C GLY A 235 0.72 -1.75 -6.10
N MET A 236 0.78 -0.49 -5.66
CA MET A 236 0.66 0.69 -6.52
C MET A 236 1.95 1.50 -6.52
N LEU A 237 2.38 1.96 -7.70
CA LEU A 237 3.52 2.84 -7.90
C LEU A 237 3.07 4.08 -8.69
N ILE A 238 2.71 5.14 -7.97
CA ILE A 238 2.08 6.34 -8.56
C ILE A 238 3.03 7.52 -8.42
N LYS A 239 3.71 7.89 -9.50
CA LYS A 239 4.74 8.92 -9.48
C LYS A 239 5.13 9.43 -10.87
N THR A 240 5.70 10.63 -10.92
CA THR A 240 6.48 11.12 -12.06
C THR A 240 7.93 11.36 -11.61
N ASP A 241 8.85 10.49 -12.05
CA ASP A 241 10.27 10.60 -11.65
C ASP A 241 10.95 11.81 -12.29
N ASP A 242 11.87 12.43 -11.54
CA ASP A 242 12.89 13.38 -11.99
C ASP A 242 12.38 14.66 -12.70
N ASP A 243 11.14 15.06 -12.45
CA ASP A 243 10.54 16.29 -12.96
C ASP A 243 9.99 17.17 -11.82
N ALA A 244 10.81 18.13 -11.36
CA ALA A 244 10.40 19.11 -10.34
C ALA A 244 9.36 20.13 -10.84
N SER A 245 9.05 20.17 -12.14
CA SER A 245 8.00 21.04 -12.68
C SER A 245 6.65 20.35 -12.76
N ALA A 246 6.61 19.03 -12.58
CA ALA A 246 5.39 18.26 -12.56
C ALA A 246 4.69 18.37 -11.20
N THR A 247 3.36 18.46 -11.26
CA THR A 247 2.47 18.36 -10.10
C THR A 247 1.40 17.33 -10.48
N MET A 248 1.32 16.26 -9.71
CA MET A 248 0.21 15.33 -9.77
C MET A 248 -0.83 15.81 -8.77
N ARG A 249 -2.00 16.27 -9.25
CA ARG A 249 -3.03 16.85 -8.39
C ARG A 249 -4.37 16.14 -8.48
N ASP A 250 -5.20 16.33 -7.47
CA ASP A 250 -6.61 15.94 -7.46
C ASP A 250 -6.82 14.45 -7.75
N VAL A 251 -6.07 13.62 -7.02
CA VAL A 251 -6.08 12.16 -7.15
C VAL A 251 -6.93 11.52 -6.07
N TRP A 252 -7.87 10.66 -6.45
CA TRP A 252 -8.70 9.89 -5.50
C TRP A 252 -8.46 8.38 -5.65
N ILE A 253 -7.93 7.75 -4.62
CA ILE A 253 -7.62 6.31 -4.60
C ILE A 253 -8.50 5.68 -3.53
N HIS A 254 -9.50 4.91 -3.95
CA HIS A 254 -10.47 4.36 -2.99
C HIS A 254 -11.06 3.02 -3.36
N ASP A 255 -11.58 2.31 -2.34
CA ASP A 255 -12.26 1.03 -2.54
C ASP A 255 -11.38 -0.01 -3.26
N ASN A 256 -10.06 0.06 -3.07
CA ASN A 256 -9.11 -0.91 -3.63
C ASN A 256 -8.76 -1.99 -2.61
N TYR A 257 -8.33 -3.15 -3.12
CA TYR A 257 -7.88 -4.26 -2.31
C TYR A 257 -6.48 -4.70 -2.72
N ILE A 258 -5.50 -4.30 -1.92
CA ILE A 258 -4.08 -4.63 -2.14
C ILE A 258 -3.67 -5.60 -1.04
N HIS A 259 -3.11 -6.74 -1.40
CA HIS A 259 -2.68 -7.70 -0.39
C HIS A 259 -1.54 -8.61 -0.81
N ASP A 260 -0.82 -9.16 0.16
CA ASP A 260 0.25 -10.14 -0.09
C ASP A 260 1.32 -9.60 -1.05
N THR A 261 1.76 -8.36 -0.81
CA THR A 261 2.88 -7.73 -1.52
C THR A 261 4.17 -8.08 -0.81
N VAL A 262 5.23 -8.42 -1.55
CA VAL A 262 6.55 -8.70 -0.96
C VAL A 262 7.15 -7.44 -0.34
N SER A 263 6.87 -6.27 -0.93
CA SER A 263 7.31 -4.97 -0.41
C SER A 263 6.10 -4.10 -0.08
N GLU A 264 6.06 -2.87 -0.56
CA GLU A 264 5.08 -1.88 -0.15
C GLU A 264 3.66 -2.20 -0.66
N GLY A 265 2.63 -1.75 0.06
CA GLY A 265 1.28 -1.76 -0.46
C GLY A 265 1.08 -0.67 -1.52
N MET A 266 1.35 0.59 -1.14
CA MET A 266 1.24 1.76 -2.00
C MET A 266 2.49 2.64 -1.89
N TYR A 267 3.10 2.95 -3.02
CA TYR A 267 4.19 3.92 -3.14
C TYR A 267 3.71 5.09 -3.99
N LEU A 268 3.34 6.19 -3.34
CA LEU A 268 2.79 7.39 -3.98
C LEU A 268 3.80 8.53 -3.84
N GLY A 269 4.18 9.14 -4.96
CA GLY A 269 5.22 10.17 -5.03
C GLY A 269 6.62 9.56 -5.09
N SER A 270 7.63 10.32 -4.65
CA SER A 270 9.03 9.87 -4.66
C SER A 270 9.70 10.15 -3.33
N THR A 271 10.43 9.17 -2.81
CA THR A 271 11.29 9.33 -1.62
C THR A 271 12.76 9.60 -2.00
N GLN A 272 13.05 9.73 -3.31
CA GLN A 272 14.39 9.98 -3.84
C GLN A 272 14.84 11.45 -3.70
N SER A 273 16.12 11.71 -4.00
CA SER A 273 16.67 13.07 -4.03
C SER A 273 16.01 13.94 -5.10
N GLN A 274 15.96 15.25 -4.85
CA GLN A 274 15.51 16.25 -5.82
C GLN A 274 16.30 16.17 -7.15
N PRO A 275 15.70 16.53 -8.30
CA PRO A 275 14.36 17.13 -8.47
C PRO A 275 13.21 16.11 -8.48
N GLN A 276 12.12 16.36 -7.76
CA GLN A 276 10.94 15.49 -7.77
C GLN A 276 9.63 16.29 -7.86
N HIS A 277 8.62 15.70 -8.50
CA HIS A 277 7.26 16.26 -8.61
C HIS A 277 6.59 16.46 -7.25
N THR A 278 5.54 17.29 -7.18
CA THR A 278 4.66 17.40 -6.00
C THR A 278 3.40 16.55 -6.16
N LEU A 279 2.87 16.08 -5.03
CA LEU A 279 1.51 15.54 -4.92
C LEU A 279 0.63 16.55 -4.17
N GLU A 280 -0.52 16.92 -4.73
CA GLU A 280 -1.42 17.93 -4.17
C GLU A 280 -2.89 17.50 -4.27
N GLY A 281 -3.71 17.69 -3.24
CA GLY A 281 -5.14 17.33 -3.34
C GLY A 281 -5.39 15.82 -3.44
N PHE A 282 -4.53 15.00 -2.82
CA PHE A 282 -4.75 13.56 -2.76
C PHE A 282 -5.82 13.22 -1.72
N ASP A 283 -6.74 12.34 -2.09
CA ASP A 283 -7.66 11.64 -1.20
C ASP A 283 -7.37 10.13 -1.32
N VAL A 284 -6.87 9.52 -0.25
CA VAL A 284 -6.65 8.08 -0.16
C VAL A 284 -7.59 7.52 0.89
N SER A 285 -8.65 6.85 0.45
CA SER A 285 -9.72 6.46 1.37
C SER A 285 -10.35 5.11 1.10
N TYR A 286 -10.83 4.44 2.15
CA TYR A 286 -11.59 3.20 2.02
C TYR A 286 -10.86 2.03 1.35
N ASN A 287 -9.53 2.03 1.36
CA ASN A 287 -8.72 0.94 0.84
C ASN A 287 -8.47 -0.12 1.92
N ARG A 288 -8.35 -1.37 1.48
CA ARG A 288 -7.77 -2.46 2.26
C ARG A 288 -6.38 -2.74 1.72
N VAL A 289 -5.35 -2.48 2.52
CA VAL A 289 -3.97 -2.83 2.19
C VAL A 289 -3.48 -3.76 3.28
N LEU A 290 -3.43 -5.06 2.99
CA LEU A 290 -3.25 -6.10 4.01
C LEU A 290 -2.00 -6.92 3.70
N ARG A 291 -1.24 -7.32 4.72
CA ARG A 291 -0.10 -8.25 4.56
C ARG A 291 0.95 -7.72 3.56
N ALA A 292 1.31 -6.44 3.70
CA ALA A 292 2.44 -5.88 3.00
C ALA A 292 3.75 -6.29 3.70
N GLY A 293 4.72 -6.78 2.93
CA GLY A 293 6.01 -7.20 3.47
C GLY A 293 6.77 -6.06 4.13
N THR A 294 6.64 -4.84 3.61
CA THR A 294 7.20 -3.60 4.19
C THR A 294 6.09 -2.60 4.57
N GLU A 295 6.19 -1.32 4.20
CA GLU A 295 5.17 -0.31 4.48
C GLU A 295 3.86 -0.58 3.72
N SER A 296 2.72 -0.39 4.37
CA SER A 296 1.42 -0.44 3.69
C SER A 296 1.27 0.77 2.77
N ILE A 297 1.80 1.93 3.16
CA ILE A 297 1.73 3.14 2.36
C ILE A 297 2.93 4.08 2.60
N GLN A 298 3.56 4.50 1.51
CA GLN A 298 4.54 5.59 1.47
C GLN A 298 3.98 6.75 0.64
N LEU A 299 4.05 7.96 1.21
CA LEU A 299 3.64 9.22 0.61
C LEU A 299 4.85 10.16 0.53
N GLY A 300 5.36 10.38 -0.67
CA GLY A 300 6.53 11.22 -0.95
C GLY A 300 6.16 12.55 -1.59
N GLN A 301 6.90 13.61 -1.24
CA GLN A 301 6.77 14.95 -1.86
C GLN A 301 5.38 15.59 -1.75
N LEU A 302 4.66 15.38 -0.65
CA LEU A 302 3.35 16.00 -0.44
C LEU A 302 3.48 17.53 -0.37
N ALA A 303 2.61 18.21 -1.08
CA ALA A 303 2.37 19.65 -0.98
C ALA A 303 0.86 19.92 -0.94
N GLY A 304 0.46 21.14 -0.62
CA GLY A 304 -0.97 21.50 -0.56
C GLY A 304 -1.75 20.70 0.49
N ASP A 305 -3.07 20.60 0.31
CA ASP A 305 -3.95 19.89 1.25
C ASP A 305 -4.21 18.45 0.78
N ASN A 306 -3.99 17.46 1.65
CA ASN A 306 -4.15 16.04 1.34
C ASN A 306 -4.86 15.31 2.49
N GLU A 307 -5.60 14.25 2.16
CA GLU A 307 -6.41 13.46 3.08
C GLU A 307 -6.11 11.96 2.92
N VAL A 308 -5.86 11.28 4.03
CA VAL A 308 -5.71 9.82 4.12
C VAL A 308 -6.65 9.33 5.20
N HIS A 309 -7.78 8.72 4.83
CA HIS A 309 -8.78 8.38 5.82
C HIS A 309 -9.62 7.14 5.55
N HIS A 310 -10.13 6.54 6.63
CA HIS A 310 -11.04 5.41 6.53
C HIS A 310 -10.45 4.18 5.80
N ASN A 311 -9.14 3.98 5.90
CA ASN A 311 -8.45 2.82 5.35
C ASN A 311 -8.12 1.80 6.45
N VAL A 312 -7.92 0.54 6.05
CA VAL A 312 -7.27 -0.46 6.88
C VAL A 312 -5.92 -0.80 6.25
N PHE A 313 -4.86 -0.45 6.98
CA PHE A 313 -3.47 -0.68 6.62
C PHE A 313 -2.86 -1.70 7.58
N GLY A 314 -2.76 -2.95 7.13
CA GLY A 314 -1.98 -3.98 7.79
C GLY A 314 -2.71 -5.33 7.98
N PRO A 315 -2.04 -6.32 8.61
CA PRO A 315 -0.70 -6.22 9.19
C PRO A 315 0.37 -5.85 8.16
N SER A 316 1.19 -4.85 8.47
CA SER A 316 2.32 -4.39 7.66
C SER A 316 3.63 -4.90 8.25
N ALA A 317 4.73 -4.76 7.50
CA ALA A 317 6.05 -5.23 7.89
C ALA A 317 6.06 -6.73 8.21
N ILE A 318 5.28 -7.54 7.48
CA ILE A 318 5.23 -8.98 7.72
C ILE A 318 6.55 -9.66 7.33
N ASP A 319 7.35 -9.03 6.48
CA ASP A 319 8.66 -9.50 6.04
C ASP A 319 9.83 -8.86 6.82
N TRP A 320 9.57 -8.29 8.01
CA TRP A 320 10.56 -7.51 8.76
C TRP A 320 11.89 -8.23 9.09
N ARG A 321 11.90 -9.57 9.09
CA ARG A 321 13.11 -10.38 9.28
C ARG A 321 14.00 -10.41 8.04
N ASP A 322 13.42 -10.31 6.85
CA ASP A 322 14.09 -10.46 5.55
C ASP A 322 13.82 -9.30 4.58
N ALA A 323 13.34 -8.17 5.09
CA ALA A 323 13.06 -6.98 4.30
C ALA A 323 14.28 -6.57 3.46
N PHE A 324 14.03 -6.07 2.24
CA PHE A 324 15.08 -5.79 1.26
C PHE A 324 16.12 -4.75 1.70
N GLN A 325 15.81 -3.92 2.70
CA GLN A 325 16.76 -3.03 3.34
C GLN A 325 16.34 -2.65 4.77
N ARG A 326 17.32 -2.24 5.58
CA ARG A 326 17.09 -1.70 6.93
C ARG A 326 16.15 -0.49 6.86
N PHE A 327 15.22 -0.41 7.82
CA PHE A 327 14.23 0.67 7.94
C PHE A 327 13.12 0.67 6.87
N GLN A 328 12.93 -0.43 6.14
CA GLN A 328 11.71 -0.67 5.35
C GLN A 328 10.87 -1.72 6.04
N ASP A 329 10.41 -1.36 7.23
CA ASP A 329 9.73 -2.23 8.16
C ASP A 329 8.70 -1.44 8.98
N GLY A 330 8.19 -0.33 8.43
CA GLY A 330 7.12 0.49 9.01
C GLY A 330 5.72 0.12 8.53
N ASN A 331 4.78 1.08 8.63
CA ASN A 331 3.44 0.94 8.07
C ASN A 331 3.07 2.16 7.19
N LEU A 332 3.07 3.35 7.79
CA LEU A 332 2.85 4.63 7.11
C LEU A 332 4.14 5.46 7.11
N GLN A 333 4.53 5.93 5.93
CA GLN A 333 5.55 6.97 5.78
C GLN A 333 4.97 8.19 5.07
N VAL A 334 5.17 9.37 5.65
CA VAL A 334 4.79 10.67 5.09
C VAL A 334 6.00 11.56 4.95
N SER A 335 6.22 12.06 3.75
CA SER A 335 7.23 13.07 3.45
C SER A 335 6.55 14.31 2.86
N ILE A 336 6.57 15.39 3.63
CA ILE A 336 5.85 16.64 3.34
C ILE A 336 6.82 17.78 3.03
N ARG A 337 6.44 18.60 2.07
CA ARG A 337 7.13 19.82 1.64
C ARG A 337 6.39 21.05 2.16
N SER A 338 5.08 21.15 1.92
CA SER A 338 4.26 22.29 2.34
C SER A 338 2.78 21.90 2.47
N GLY A 339 1.94 22.82 2.95
CA GLY A 339 0.51 22.57 3.15
C GLY A 339 0.20 21.60 4.27
N VAL A 340 -1.00 21.02 4.28
CA VAL A 340 -1.49 20.16 5.35
C VAL A 340 -1.86 18.77 4.83
N THR A 341 -1.23 17.75 5.39
CA THR A 341 -1.69 16.36 5.20
C THR A 341 -2.41 15.89 6.46
N ARG A 342 -3.68 15.48 6.32
CA ARG A 342 -4.43 14.87 7.42
C ARG A 342 -4.53 13.37 7.23
N VAL A 343 -4.26 12.63 8.30
CA VAL A 343 -4.32 11.19 8.38
C VAL A 343 -5.30 10.85 9.49
N HIS A 344 -6.51 10.43 9.15
CA HIS A 344 -7.56 10.26 10.17
C HIS A 344 -8.53 9.10 9.96
N HIS A 345 -9.10 8.60 11.04
CA HIS A 345 -10.09 7.51 11.00
C HIS A 345 -9.58 6.23 10.32
N ASN A 346 -8.27 5.99 10.30
CA ASN A 346 -7.68 4.77 9.76
C ASN A 346 -7.43 3.74 10.87
N VAL A 347 -7.23 2.50 10.44
CA VAL A 347 -6.70 1.41 11.26
C VAL A 347 -5.32 1.07 10.72
N PHE A 348 -4.30 1.14 11.57
CA PHE A 348 -2.94 0.71 11.29
C PHE A 348 -2.57 -0.47 12.18
N LEU A 349 -2.16 -1.57 11.56
CA LEU A 349 -1.74 -2.81 12.21
C LEU A 349 -0.36 -3.24 11.73
N GLY A 350 0.52 -3.65 12.64
CA GLY A 350 1.83 -4.21 12.28
C GLY A 350 2.86 -3.14 11.89
N ALA A 351 4.00 -3.14 12.56
CA ALA A 351 5.24 -2.47 12.17
C ALA A 351 6.41 -3.04 12.98
N ALA A 352 7.59 -3.21 12.39
CA ALA A 352 8.81 -3.55 13.14
C ALA A 352 9.72 -2.34 13.44
N GLY A 353 9.67 -1.32 12.60
CA GLY A 353 10.29 -0.02 12.78
C GLY A 353 9.35 0.98 13.45
N SER A 354 9.03 2.04 12.72
CA SER A 354 8.02 3.02 13.12
C SER A 354 6.71 2.72 12.42
N MET A 355 5.61 2.61 13.18
CA MET A 355 4.26 2.50 12.60
C MET A 355 3.97 3.72 11.72
N VAL A 356 4.25 4.93 12.22
CA VAL A 356 4.13 6.18 11.46
C VAL A 356 5.48 6.90 11.44
N GLY A 357 6.00 7.17 10.24
CA GLY A 357 7.20 7.98 9.99
C GLY A 357 6.84 9.31 9.33
N LEU A 358 7.20 10.43 9.95
CA LEU A 358 6.90 11.79 9.47
C LEU A 358 8.18 12.56 9.14
N PHE A 359 8.30 13.03 7.90
CA PHE A 359 9.52 13.66 7.40
C PHE A 359 9.21 15.01 6.73
N GLY A 360 9.77 16.10 7.27
CA GLY A 360 9.71 17.42 6.65
C GLY A 360 10.90 17.65 5.73
N ASN A 361 10.65 18.00 4.47
CA ASN A 361 11.66 18.24 3.43
C ASN A 361 11.73 19.71 3.03
N ASP A 362 12.92 20.31 3.13
CA ASP A 362 13.17 21.66 2.62
C ASP A 362 13.61 21.57 1.16
N VAL A 363 12.76 22.05 0.25
CA VAL A 363 13.06 22.08 -1.19
C VAL A 363 13.11 23.54 -1.63
N PRO A 364 14.26 24.03 -2.14
CA PRO A 364 14.40 25.43 -2.52
C PRO A 364 13.36 25.90 -3.53
N GLY A 365 12.60 26.92 -3.16
CA GLY A 365 11.54 27.50 -3.99
C GLY A 365 10.13 27.17 -3.51
N ASP A 366 9.99 26.20 -2.61
CA ASP A 366 8.71 25.91 -1.98
C ASP A 366 8.30 27.05 -1.04
N ALA A 367 6.99 27.33 -1.03
CA ALA A 367 6.40 28.27 -0.11
C ALA A 367 5.92 27.53 1.13
N HIS A 368 6.45 27.92 2.30
CA HIS A 368 5.98 27.41 3.59
C HIS A 368 5.13 28.47 4.30
N ALA A 369 4.06 28.02 4.96
CA ALA A 369 3.18 28.85 5.75
C ALA A 369 3.03 28.32 7.18
N ALA A 370 2.77 29.23 8.12
CA ALA A 370 2.43 28.82 9.48
C ALA A 370 1.17 27.94 9.45
N GLY A 371 1.28 26.73 10.00
CA GLY A 371 0.23 25.71 9.95
C GLY A 371 0.51 24.58 8.96
N ASP A 372 1.54 24.69 8.13
CA ASP A 372 2.02 23.57 7.32
C ASP A 372 2.43 22.40 8.22
N GLY A 373 2.15 21.17 7.79
CA GLY A 373 2.41 20.01 8.62
C GLY A 373 1.58 18.78 8.33
N VAL A 374 1.74 17.80 9.21
CA VAL A 374 0.97 16.54 9.18
C VAL A 374 0.16 16.44 10.45
N ILE A 375 -1.13 16.14 10.30
CA ILE A 375 -2.06 15.90 11.40
C ILE A 375 -2.44 14.42 11.37
N VAL A 376 -2.02 13.66 12.37
CA VAL A 376 -2.37 12.26 12.58
C VAL A 376 -3.38 12.19 13.71
N GLU A 377 -4.66 12.05 13.38
CA GLU A 377 -5.73 12.11 14.38
C GLU A 377 -6.83 11.07 14.26
N ASP A 378 -7.46 10.70 15.37
CA ASP A 378 -8.59 9.77 15.39
C ASP A 378 -8.29 8.42 14.70
N ASN A 379 -7.07 7.90 14.82
CA ASN A 379 -6.69 6.60 14.29
C ASN A 379 -6.53 5.54 15.39
N TYR A 380 -6.61 4.26 14.99
CA TYR A 380 -6.14 3.15 15.80
C TYR A 380 -4.75 2.71 15.32
N LEU A 381 -3.76 2.77 16.21
CA LEU A 381 -2.38 2.35 15.97
C LEU A 381 -2.06 1.13 16.86
N GLY A 382 -2.13 -0.07 16.29
CA GLY A 382 -2.01 -1.32 17.04
C GLY A 382 -0.91 -2.24 16.56
N HIS A 383 -0.33 -3.04 17.46
CA HIS A 383 0.61 -4.12 17.13
C HIS A 383 1.88 -3.58 16.45
N PHE A 384 2.84 -3.08 17.23
CA PHE A 384 4.12 -2.59 16.70
C PHE A 384 5.28 -2.90 17.63
N ARG A 385 6.47 -3.01 17.04
CA ARG A 385 7.64 -3.55 17.74
C ARG A 385 8.59 -2.51 18.29
N SER A 386 8.54 -1.29 17.77
CA SER A 386 9.48 -0.23 18.17
C SER A 386 8.75 1.08 18.45
N LEU A 387 8.43 1.89 17.45
CA LEU A 387 7.80 3.20 17.67
C LEU A 387 6.40 3.24 17.07
N ALA A 388 5.46 3.87 17.77
CA ALA A 388 4.18 4.25 17.19
C ALA A 388 4.38 5.42 16.20
N VAL A 389 5.12 6.45 16.61
CA VAL A 389 5.40 7.61 15.76
C VAL A 389 6.87 8.02 15.87
N TYR A 390 7.51 8.20 14.73
CA TYR A 390 8.77 8.93 14.61
C TYR A 390 8.55 10.13 13.70
N GLY A 391 9.06 11.30 14.07
CA GLY A 391 9.04 12.42 13.15
C GLY A 391 10.23 13.35 13.28
N ILE A 392 10.64 13.89 12.14
CA ILE A 392 11.75 14.84 12.01
C ILE A 392 11.51 15.77 10.82
N ALA A 393 11.60 17.07 11.06
CA ALA A 393 11.77 18.09 10.03
C ALA A 393 13.22 18.58 10.06
N ARG A 394 13.82 18.76 8.89
CA ARG A 394 15.18 19.30 8.74
C ARG A 394 15.09 20.60 7.97
N ASP A 395 15.45 21.71 8.62
CA ASP A 395 15.58 23.03 8.00
C ASP A 395 14.30 23.56 7.31
N VAL A 396 13.14 22.93 7.55
CA VAL A 396 11.81 23.42 7.14
C VAL A 396 11.16 24.12 8.32
N GLU A 397 11.05 25.45 8.25
CA GLU A 397 10.25 26.22 9.21
C GLU A 397 9.31 27.18 8.48
N PRO A 398 8.04 27.29 8.92
CA PRO A 398 7.40 26.58 10.04
C PRO A 398 6.73 25.26 9.58
N LEU A 399 7.00 24.14 10.26
CA LEU A 399 6.30 22.86 10.05
C LEU A 399 5.97 22.18 11.37
N THR A 400 4.71 21.78 11.55
CA THR A 400 4.22 21.14 12.79
C THR A 400 3.73 19.72 12.52
N PHE A 401 4.12 18.76 13.37
CA PHE A 401 3.49 17.44 13.42
C PHE A 401 2.51 17.35 14.59
N THR A 402 1.23 17.17 14.28
CA THR A 402 0.16 17.03 15.28
C THR A 402 -0.25 15.56 15.38
N ILE A 403 -0.20 15.00 16.58
CA ILE A 403 -0.61 13.62 16.88
C ILE A 403 -1.72 13.71 17.92
N ALA A 404 -2.97 13.55 17.50
CA ALA A 404 -4.12 13.87 18.34
C ALA A 404 -5.18 12.77 18.42
N ASN A 405 -5.76 12.53 19.60
CA ASN A 405 -6.94 11.66 19.77
C ASN A 405 -6.80 10.23 19.20
N ASN A 406 -5.58 9.72 19.05
CA ASN A 406 -5.36 8.34 18.59
C ASN A 406 -5.49 7.35 19.76
N GLU A 407 -5.91 6.13 19.44
CA GLU A 407 -5.76 4.97 20.32
C GLU A 407 -4.50 4.20 19.93
N ILE A 408 -3.55 4.06 20.86
CA ILE A 408 -2.24 3.45 20.60
C ILE A 408 -2.01 2.27 21.56
N ARG A 409 -1.90 1.05 21.02
CA ARG A 409 -1.82 -0.16 21.85
C ARG A 409 -0.99 -1.30 21.26
N GLY A 410 -0.73 -2.33 22.07
CA GLY A 410 -0.08 -3.55 21.61
C GLY A 410 1.38 -3.34 21.19
N HIS A 411 2.13 -2.59 22.00
CA HIS A 411 3.57 -2.45 21.82
C HIS A 411 4.29 -3.69 22.35
N HIS A 412 5.09 -4.36 21.52
CA HIS A 412 5.89 -5.51 21.91
C HIS A 412 7.27 -5.47 21.28
N PHE A 413 8.31 -5.19 22.06
CA PHE A 413 9.67 -5.11 21.53
C PHE A 413 10.29 -6.49 21.31
N ASP A 414 10.51 -6.84 20.04
CA ASP A 414 11.21 -8.03 19.54
C ASP A 414 12.24 -7.67 18.45
N ARG A 415 12.50 -6.38 18.24
CA ARG A 415 13.40 -5.88 17.20
C ARG A 415 14.84 -6.39 17.38
N ASP A 416 15.21 -6.80 18.58
CA ASP A 416 16.49 -7.43 18.91
C ASP A 416 16.65 -8.87 18.38
N GLU A 417 15.56 -9.51 17.91
CA GLU A 417 15.64 -10.80 17.20
C GLU A 417 16.40 -10.67 15.86
N VAL A 418 16.30 -9.51 15.21
CA VAL A 418 16.99 -9.23 13.93
C VAL A 418 18.19 -8.32 14.18
N TYR A 419 18.02 -7.24 14.95
CA TYR A 419 19.05 -6.24 15.17
C TYR A 419 19.63 -6.36 16.57
N THR A 420 20.72 -7.11 16.73
CA THR A 420 21.34 -7.37 18.06
C THR A 420 21.78 -6.13 18.85
N ASP A 421 21.89 -4.97 18.20
CA ASP A 421 22.18 -3.67 18.79
C ASP A 421 20.92 -2.85 19.16
N ALA A 422 19.74 -3.29 18.73
CA ALA A 422 18.49 -2.63 19.04
C ALA A 422 18.13 -2.77 20.52
N THR A 423 17.63 -1.68 21.09
CA THR A 423 17.15 -1.64 22.48
C THR A 423 15.75 -1.05 22.52
N PRO A 424 14.90 -1.45 23.48
CA PRO A 424 13.59 -0.84 23.66
C PRO A 424 13.68 0.69 23.75
N PRO A 425 12.84 1.44 23.01
CA PRO A 425 12.95 2.89 22.97
C PRO A 425 12.60 3.57 24.30
N GLY A 426 11.80 2.92 25.15
CA GLY A 426 11.30 3.49 26.41
C GLY A 426 10.27 4.61 26.22
N HIS A 427 9.71 4.73 25.01
CA HIS A 427 8.61 5.62 24.63
C HIS A 427 8.02 5.22 23.28
N MET A 428 6.79 5.61 22.99
CA MET A 428 6.09 5.26 21.75
C MET A 428 6.21 6.34 20.66
N ILE A 429 6.29 7.63 21.04
CA ILE A 429 6.42 8.79 20.15
C ILE A 429 7.81 9.41 20.31
N ARG A 430 8.55 9.52 19.21
CA ARG A 430 9.90 10.09 19.19
C ARG A 430 9.97 11.33 18.31
N GLN A 431 10.30 12.46 18.93
CA GLN A 431 10.74 13.68 18.26
C GLN A 431 12.21 13.49 17.86
N GLY A 432 12.52 13.53 16.56
CA GLY A 432 13.85 13.22 16.04
C GLY A 432 14.91 14.29 16.34
N ASN A 433 14.51 15.54 16.55
CA ASN A 433 15.36 16.65 16.97
C ASN A 433 14.53 17.64 17.82
N GLY A 434 15.17 18.55 18.55
CA GLY A 434 14.45 19.56 19.34
C GLY A 434 13.92 20.77 18.56
N ALA A 435 14.04 20.78 17.23
CA ALA A 435 13.65 21.90 16.37
C ALA A 435 12.33 21.64 15.61
N THR A 436 11.96 20.37 15.44
CA THR A 436 10.70 19.98 14.79
C THR A 436 9.55 20.22 15.76
N ASP A 437 8.57 21.04 15.39
CA ASP A 437 7.42 21.30 16.24
C ASP A 437 6.48 20.10 16.30
N PHE A 438 6.15 19.66 17.51
CA PHE A 438 5.22 18.57 17.80
C PHE A 438 4.09 19.05 18.71
N GLU A 439 2.87 18.66 18.36
CA GLU A 439 1.70 18.78 19.23
C GLU A 439 1.10 17.40 19.48
N VAL A 440 1.23 16.88 20.70
CA VAL A 440 0.76 15.55 21.06
C VAL A 440 -0.39 15.68 22.07
N ARG A 441 -1.63 15.45 21.64
CA ARG A 441 -2.79 15.79 22.48
C ARG A 441 -3.91 14.76 22.50
N GLY A 442 -4.55 14.54 23.65
CA GLY A 442 -5.77 13.73 23.71
C GLY A 442 -5.58 12.25 23.36
N ASN A 443 -4.34 11.76 23.21
CA ASN A 443 -4.11 10.36 22.83
C ASN A 443 -4.36 9.46 24.04
N ARG A 444 -4.95 8.30 23.77
CA ARG A 444 -5.14 7.23 24.75
C ARG A 444 -4.21 6.08 24.39
N PHE A 445 -3.48 5.56 25.37
CA PHE A 445 -2.51 4.50 25.12
C PHE A 445 -2.40 3.48 26.25
N ASP A 446 -1.97 2.26 25.92
CA ASP A 446 -1.56 1.23 26.87
C ASP A 446 -0.20 0.63 26.49
N ASP A 447 0.24 -0.40 27.23
CA ASP A 447 1.38 -1.28 26.92
C ASP A 447 2.77 -0.62 26.77
N GLY A 448 2.88 0.69 26.98
CA GLY A 448 4.12 1.46 26.96
C GLY A 448 4.51 2.03 28.32
N ASP A 449 5.82 2.12 28.59
CA ASP A 449 6.35 2.79 29.79
C ASP A 449 6.05 4.30 29.81
N ARG A 450 5.94 4.90 28.62
CA ARG A 450 5.82 6.35 28.40
C ARG A 450 5.29 6.63 27.00
N LEU A 451 4.46 7.67 26.84
CA LEU A 451 3.95 8.02 25.51
C LEU A 451 5.02 8.66 24.63
N CYS A 452 5.80 9.64 25.11
CA CYS A 452 6.75 10.37 24.26
C CYS A 452 8.15 10.58 24.85
N SER A 453 9.13 10.87 23.99
CA SER A 453 10.52 11.07 24.39
C SER A 453 10.82 12.37 25.18
N PRO A 454 10.28 13.55 24.83
CA PRO A 454 10.73 14.82 25.43
C PRO A 454 10.09 15.13 26.79
N VAL A 455 8.89 14.60 27.04
CA VAL A 455 8.10 14.84 28.25
C VAL A 455 7.90 13.51 28.98
N PRO A 456 8.07 13.43 30.32
CA PRO A 456 7.91 12.18 31.07
C PRO A 456 6.46 11.67 31.13
N ALA A 457 6.29 10.42 31.59
CA ALA A 457 5.01 9.78 31.88
C ALA A 457 4.02 9.78 30.69
N GLU A 458 2.84 10.37 30.86
CA GLU A 458 1.78 10.39 29.85
C GLU A 458 2.02 11.40 28.74
N CYS A 459 3.17 12.11 28.72
CA CYS A 459 3.44 13.17 27.75
C CYS A 459 2.53 14.40 27.90
N ASN A 460 2.36 14.88 29.14
CA ASN A 460 1.62 16.11 29.44
C ASN A 460 2.59 17.19 29.97
N GLY A 461 2.85 18.23 29.17
CA GLY A 461 3.82 19.29 29.47
C GLY A 461 4.47 19.89 28.21
N GLU A 462 5.47 20.75 28.42
CA GLU A 462 6.18 21.45 27.33
C GLU A 462 7.67 21.10 27.34
N ALA A 463 8.26 21.01 26.14
CA ALA A 463 9.70 20.97 25.90
C ALA A 463 10.03 21.77 24.62
N THR A 464 11.30 21.83 24.21
CA THR A 464 11.69 22.56 23.00
C THR A 464 11.04 21.93 21.76
N GLY A 465 10.27 22.74 21.02
CA GLY A 465 9.51 22.30 19.85
C GLY A 465 8.47 21.23 20.16
N PHE A 466 7.97 21.15 21.40
CA PHE A 466 7.08 20.06 21.80
C PHE A 466 6.05 20.50 22.84
N ILE A 467 4.78 20.26 22.55
CA ILE A 467 3.67 20.47 23.47
C ILE A 467 2.86 19.18 23.60
N GLY A 468 2.69 18.73 24.85
CA GLY A 468 1.88 17.58 25.21
C GLY A 468 0.73 17.97 26.13
N ALA A 469 -0.50 17.53 25.85
CA ALA A 469 -1.67 17.85 26.69
C ALA A 469 -2.77 16.80 26.61
N ASP A 470 -3.49 16.57 27.71
CA ASP A 470 -4.68 15.71 27.78
C ASP A 470 -4.47 14.26 27.28
N ASN A 471 -3.24 13.77 27.27
CA ASN A 471 -2.94 12.38 26.96
C ASN A 471 -3.17 11.50 28.19
N GLU A 472 -3.65 10.28 28.01
CA GLU A 472 -4.06 9.40 29.11
C GLU A 472 -3.58 7.96 28.89
N MET A 473 -2.94 7.37 29.90
CA MET A 473 -2.65 5.94 29.93
C MET A 473 -3.88 5.19 30.44
N VAL A 474 -4.51 4.37 29.58
CA VAL A 474 -5.74 3.64 29.90
C VAL A 474 -5.71 2.25 29.28
N SER A 475 -6.36 1.26 29.88
CA SER A 475 -6.56 -0.03 29.21
C SER A 475 -7.49 0.15 28.00
N LEU A 476 -7.02 -0.25 26.82
CA LEU A 476 -7.77 -0.17 25.57
C LEU A 476 -8.23 -1.56 25.11
N PRO A 477 -9.48 -1.70 24.63
CA PRO A 477 -9.90 -2.96 24.01
C PRO A 477 -9.16 -3.19 22.69
N PRO A 478 -8.90 -4.45 22.31
CA PRO A 478 -8.45 -4.75 20.96
C PRO A 478 -9.50 -4.38 19.91
N ILE A 479 -9.02 -4.02 18.73
CA ILE A 479 -9.89 -3.85 17.57
C ILE A 479 -10.44 -5.21 17.14
N ALA A 480 -11.75 -5.26 16.90
CA ALA A 480 -12.43 -6.44 16.39
C ALA A 480 -12.99 -6.15 15.00
N PHE A 481 -12.88 -7.13 14.10
CA PHE A 481 -13.37 -7.04 12.73
C PHE A 481 -14.61 -7.89 12.53
N ARG A 482 -15.39 -7.61 11.48
CA ARG A 482 -16.58 -8.42 11.17
C ARG A 482 -16.22 -9.86 10.84
N ASP A 483 -15.19 -10.06 10.02
CA ASP A 483 -14.63 -11.38 9.72
C ASP A 483 -13.24 -11.22 9.06
N ALA A 484 -12.19 -11.06 9.87
CA ALA A 484 -10.82 -11.02 9.35
C ALA A 484 -10.28 -12.41 8.96
N GLY A 485 -11.00 -13.50 9.27
CA GLY A 485 -10.45 -14.86 9.22
C GLY A 485 -9.46 -15.17 10.36
N LEU A 486 -9.39 -14.31 11.39
CA LEU A 486 -8.54 -14.43 12.57
C LEU A 486 -9.36 -14.16 13.84
N PRO A 487 -8.98 -14.72 15.01
CA PRO A 487 -9.62 -14.41 16.29
C PRO A 487 -9.57 -12.92 16.64
N ASP A 488 -10.55 -12.42 17.40
CA ASP A 488 -10.61 -11.01 17.85
C ASP A 488 -9.42 -10.59 18.72
N ASP A 489 -8.80 -11.54 19.42
CA ASP A 489 -7.64 -11.34 20.29
C ASP A 489 -6.32 -11.76 19.62
N PHE A 490 -6.32 -11.96 18.30
CA PHE A 490 -5.13 -12.32 17.54
C PHE A 490 -4.02 -11.26 17.67
N ASP A 491 -2.79 -11.72 17.92
CA ASP A 491 -1.63 -10.83 17.86
C ASP A 491 -1.15 -10.69 16.42
N TYR A 492 -1.43 -9.54 15.81
CA TYR A 492 -1.05 -9.25 14.44
C TYR A 492 0.47 -9.18 14.22
N LEU A 493 1.31 -9.14 15.28
CA LEU A 493 2.76 -9.30 15.14
C LEU A 493 3.19 -10.74 14.87
N SER A 494 2.35 -11.73 15.22
CA SER A 494 2.59 -13.17 14.97
C SER A 494 2.23 -13.62 13.55
N LEU A 495 1.75 -12.70 12.70
CA LEU A 495 1.56 -12.95 11.27
C LEU A 495 2.74 -12.38 10.49
N GLU A 496 3.52 -13.27 9.86
CA GLU A 496 4.74 -12.91 9.13
C GLU A 496 4.73 -13.46 7.69
N LEU A 497 5.60 -12.95 6.82
CA LEU A 497 6.01 -13.66 5.61
C LEU A 497 7.01 -14.74 6.03
N TRP A 498 6.83 -15.96 5.54
CA TRP A 498 7.76 -17.05 5.88
C TRP A 498 9.16 -16.76 5.30
N THR A 499 10.18 -16.86 6.14
CA THR A 499 11.59 -16.85 5.73
C THR A 499 12.40 -17.88 6.53
N ASP A 500 13.47 -18.41 5.93
CA ASP A 500 14.38 -19.35 6.59
C ASP A 500 15.43 -18.61 7.45
N VAL A 501 15.79 -17.39 7.05
CA VAL A 501 16.86 -16.60 7.68
C VAL A 501 16.49 -15.13 7.78
N ALA A 502 16.97 -14.47 8.82
CA ALA A 502 16.89 -13.02 8.94
C ALA A 502 18.09 -12.38 8.22
N SER A 503 17.95 -12.00 6.94
CA SER A 503 19.08 -11.47 6.16
C SER A 503 19.64 -10.17 6.73
N LEU A 504 18.78 -9.30 7.27
CA LEU A 504 19.19 -8.08 7.96
C LEU A 504 19.85 -8.35 9.34
N GLY A 505 19.67 -9.56 9.87
CA GLY A 505 20.27 -10.06 11.11
C GLY A 505 21.54 -10.88 10.91
N GLY A 506 22.18 -10.80 9.73
CA GLY A 506 23.39 -11.57 9.42
C GLY A 506 23.09 -13.04 9.12
N ASP A 507 21.99 -13.30 8.42
CA ASP A 507 21.50 -14.63 8.02
C ASP A 507 21.25 -15.56 9.22
N ALA A 508 20.77 -15.01 10.34
CA ALA A 508 20.42 -15.79 11.51
C ALA A 508 19.22 -16.70 11.20
N PRO A 509 19.24 -18.01 11.54
CA PRO A 509 18.10 -18.90 11.30
C PRO A 509 16.84 -18.44 12.03
N VAL A 510 15.69 -18.46 11.36
CA VAL A 510 14.39 -18.05 11.91
C VAL A 510 13.60 -19.26 12.40
N THR A 511 12.98 -19.13 13.58
CA THR A 511 12.07 -20.14 14.13
C THR A 511 10.77 -19.47 14.51
N TYR A 512 9.65 -20.16 14.34
CA TYR A 512 8.33 -19.63 14.65
C TYR A 512 7.72 -20.34 15.86
N PRO A 513 7.35 -19.64 16.94
CA PRO A 513 6.56 -20.18 18.04
C PRO A 513 5.31 -20.95 17.60
N SER A 514 4.91 -21.94 18.41
CA SER A 514 3.65 -22.67 18.18
C SER A 514 2.47 -21.69 18.18
N GLY A 515 1.66 -21.75 17.13
CA GLY A 515 0.47 -20.91 16.95
C GLY A 515 0.69 -19.71 16.02
N ASP A 516 1.94 -19.32 15.75
CA ASP A 516 2.26 -18.25 14.80
C ASP A 516 1.75 -18.59 13.40
N VAL A 517 1.43 -17.55 12.64
CA VAL A 517 0.88 -17.66 11.29
C VAL A 517 1.87 -17.09 10.31
N VAL A 518 2.14 -17.81 9.22
CA VAL A 518 2.99 -17.30 8.14
C VAL A 518 2.24 -17.31 6.82
N MET A 519 2.52 -16.32 5.98
CA MET A 519 2.20 -16.35 4.55
C MET A 519 3.32 -17.08 3.82
N TYR A 520 2.97 -18.00 2.93
CA TYR A 520 3.91 -18.67 2.04
C TYR A 520 3.21 -18.95 0.70
N GLU A 521 3.78 -18.44 -0.40
CA GLU A 521 3.21 -18.59 -1.75
C GLU A 521 1.72 -18.21 -1.82
N GLY A 522 1.35 -17.12 -1.12
CA GLY A 522 -0.02 -16.60 -1.07
C GLY A 522 -0.99 -17.35 -0.17
N ALA A 523 -0.55 -18.39 0.54
CA ALA A 523 -1.39 -19.17 1.44
C ALA A 523 -0.96 -19.01 2.91
N PRO A 524 -1.92 -18.94 3.85
CA PRO A 524 -1.62 -18.90 5.27
C PRO A 524 -1.35 -20.30 5.84
N TYR A 525 -0.35 -20.41 6.71
CA TYR A 525 0.00 -21.62 7.46
C TYR A 525 0.18 -21.30 8.93
N ARG A 526 -0.26 -22.22 9.80
CA ARG A 526 -0.07 -22.13 11.25
C ARG A 526 1.05 -23.05 11.69
N CYS A 527 1.92 -22.54 12.55
CA CYS A 527 2.92 -23.36 13.22
C CYS A 527 2.25 -24.29 14.26
N VAL A 528 2.47 -25.60 14.14
CA VAL A 528 1.95 -26.64 15.04
C VAL A 528 3.06 -27.38 15.81
N ALA A 529 4.33 -27.09 15.51
CA ALA A 529 5.48 -27.53 16.29
C ALA A 529 5.90 -26.50 17.35
N ASP A 530 6.73 -26.89 18.32
CA ASP A 530 7.17 -26.02 19.41
C ASP A 530 8.72 -25.98 19.50
N PRO A 531 9.36 -24.98 18.86
CA PRO A 531 8.86 -24.13 17.77
C PRO A 531 8.90 -24.86 16.41
N CYS A 532 8.31 -24.26 15.37
CA CYS A 532 8.62 -24.63 14.00
C CYS A 532 10.09 -24.29 13.71
N PRO A 533 10.91 -25.28 13.34
CA PRO A 533 12.35 -25.09 13.19
C PRO A 533 12.68 -24.35 11.89
N ALA A 534 13.82 -23.65 11.90
CA ALA A 534 14.41 -23.09 10.69
C ALA A 534 14.54 -24.16 9.60
N GLY A 535 14.29 -23.77 8.35
CA GLY A 535 14.33 -24.63 7.18
C GLY A 535 13.12 -25.54 7.00
N ALA A 536 12.16 -25.56 7.94
CA ALA A 536 10.88 -26.24 7.73
C ALA A 536 9.99 -25.39 6.83
N VAL A 537 10.00 -25.70 5.53
CA VAL A 537 9.19 -25.01 4.52
C VAL A 537 7.70 -25.41 4.66
N PRO A 538 6.73 -24.47 4.65
CA PRO A 538 5.34 -24.73 5.04
C PRO A 538 4.60 -25.81 4.24
N ASP A 539 4.71 -25.80 2.92
CA ASP A 539 3.97 -26.71 2.03
C ASP A 539 4.51 -28.15 1.99
N VAL A 540 5.73 -28.37 2.49
CA VAL A 540 6.41 -29.68 2.47
C VAL A 540 6.77 -30.22 3.85
N SER A 541 6.49 -29.49 4.93
CA SER A 541 6.82 -29.88 6.32
C SER A 541 5.56 -29.96 7.20
N PRO A 542 4.64 -30.92 6.95
CA PRO A 542 3.34 -31.01 7.63
C PRO A 542 3.44 -31.37 9.12
N GLU A 543 4.61 -31.82 9.59
CA GLU A 543 4.90 -31.98 11.02
C GLU A 543 5.10 -30.65 11.76
N SER A 544 5.41 -29.59 11.01
CA SER A 544 5.63 -28.24 11.52
C SER A 544 4.47 -27.31 11.20
N TRP A 545 3.85 -27.46 10.02
CA TRP A 545 2.88 -26.50 9.50
C TRP A 545 1.52 -27.11 9.17
N GLU A 546 0.47 -26.43 9.58
CA GLU A 546 -0.92 -26.72 9.24
C GLU A 546 -1.45 -25.64 8.27
N PRO A 547 -1.91 -26.01 7.05
CA PRO A 547 -2.51 -25.03 6.13
C PRO A 547 -3.80 -24.46 6.72
N MET A 548 -3.99 -23.15 6.56
CA MET A 548 -5.20 -22.44 6.97
C MET A 548 -6.08 -22.12 5.75
N GLU A 549 -7.37 -21.86 6.00
CA GLU A 549 -8.23 -21.26 4.98
C GLU A 549 -7.74 -19.84 4.65
N ALA A 550 -7.96 -19.42 3.41
CA ALA A 550 -7.70 -18.04 3.02
C ALA A 550 -8.49 -17.07 3.92
N PHE A 551 -7.89 -15.94 4.26
CA PHE A 551 -8.53 -14.95 5.12
C PHE A 551 -9.79 -14.38 4.45
N ALA A 552 -10.84 -14.19 5.24
CA ALA A 552 -12.07 -13.59 4.77
C ALA A 552 -11.88 -12.09 4.46
N ASP A 553 -10.98 -11.40 5.17
CA ASP A 553 -10.59 -10.01 4.95
C ASP A 553 -11.77 -8.99 4.98
N ASP A 554 -12.86 -9.30 5.70
CA ASP A 554 -13.87 -8.31 6.12
C ASP A 554 -13.36 -7.56 7.35
N VAL A 555 -12.39 -6.68 7.09
CA VAL A 555 -11.72 -5.82 8.07
C VAL A 555 -12.52 -4.56 8.41
N ARG A 556 -13.85 -4.59 8.24
CA ARG A 556 -14.69 -3.54 8.83
C ARG A 556 -14.66 -3.66 10.34
N ALA A 557 -14.19 -2.60 10.99
CA ALA A 557 -14.12 -2.54 12.45
C ALA A 557 -15.53 -2.62 13.07
N THR A 558 -15.62 -3.12 14.29
CA THR A 558 -16.89 -3.30 15.01
C THR A 558 -16.81 -2.71 16.43
N GLY A 559 -17.96 -2.66 17.11
CA GLY A 559 -18.01 -2.25 18.51
C GLY A 559 -17.59 -0.79 18.70
N ALA A 560 -16.63 -0.54 19.59
CA ALA A 560 -16.14 0.81 19.90
C ALA A 560 -15.38 1.46 18.74
N HIS A 561 -14.88 0.65 17.79
CA HIS A 561 -14.05 1.10 16.67
C HIS A 561 -14.82 1.16 15.34
N ALA A 562 -16.14 1.00 15.35
CA ALA A 562 -16.96 0.87 14.13
C ALA A 562 -16.90 2.08 13.17
N SER A 563 -16.44 3.25 13.63
CA SER A 563 -16.22 4.44 12.79
C SER A 563 -14.84 4.50 12.15
N LEU A 564 -13.91 3.60 12.51
CA LEU A 564 -12.55 3.56 12.00
C LEU A 564 -12.42 2.63 10.79
N GLY A 565 -11.35 2.84 10.02
CA GLY A 565 -11.08 2.11 8.80
C GLY A 565 -12.26 2.24 7.85
N LEU A 566 -12.72 1.13 7.29
CA LEU A 566 -13.81 1.13 6.30
C LEU A 566 -15.16 1.63 6.84
N GLY A 567 -15.30 1.79 8.17
CA GLY A 567 -16.54 2.18 8.82
C GLY A 567 -17.63 1.10 8.77
N ASP A 568 -18.83 1.45 9.21
CA ASP A 568 -20.01 0.57 9.20
C ASP A 568 -20.60 0.29 7.80
N GLY A 569 -20.11 1.03 6.79
CA GLY A 569 -20.52 0.99 5.38
C GLY A 569 -20.52 -0.41 4.83
#